data_AF-A0A1R4HF67-F1
#
_entry.id   AF-A0A1R4HF67-F1
#
_cell.length_a   1.000
_cell.length_b   1.000
_cell.length_c   1.000
_cell.angle_alpha   90.00
_cell.angle_beta   90.00
_cell.angle_gamma   90.00
#
_symmetry.space_group_name_H-M   'P 1'
#
loop_
_entity.id
_entity.type
_entity.pdbx_description
1 polymer ?
#
loop_
_entity_poly.entity_id
_entity_poly.type
_entity_poly.pdbx_seq_one_letter_code
_entity_poly.pdbx_strand_id
1 'polypeptide(L)'
;MGSGQFSAVAAVSTFAGAGGSVQWWAGGSVLVPLRARLARRTRAVVAAANVGLLVFFGSPNSRGSLLACQCAVLRGLPIVAFPVGFCGYLLPSLGSGSWVAVGGVGVWSSAFLWVQTQQKCI
;
A
#
# COMPACT_ATOMS: atom_id res chain seq x y z
N MET A 1 7.94 -21.05 3.96
CA MET A 1 8.80 -20.47 2.91
C MET A 1 7.92 -19.63 1.98
N GLY A 2 8.39 -18.47 1.50
CA GLY A 2 7.62 -17.55 0.63
C GLY A 2 8.24 -17.38 -0.75
N SER A 3 9.06 -18.34 -1.17
CA SER A 3 9.68 -18.40 -2.48
C SER A 3 8.79 -19.17 -3.47
N GLY A 4 8.79 -18.71 -4.71
CA GLY A 4 8.09 -19.32 -5.84
C GLY A 4 8.59 -18.69 -7.14
N GLN A 5 8.13 -19.19 -8.30
CA GLN A 5 8.58 -18.72 -9.61
C GLN A 5 8.39 -17.21 -9.85
N PHE A 6 7.45 -16.59 -9.15
CA PHE A 6 7.16 -15.16 -9.24
C PHE A 6 7.68 -14.36 -8.04
N SER A 7 8.50 -14.96 -7.16
CA SER A 7 9.08 -14.25 -6.04
C SER A 7 10.35 -13.52 -6.46
N ALA A 8 10.52 -12.28 -6.02
CA ALA A 8 11.73 -11.50 -6.25
C ALA A 8 12.94 -11.97 -5.41
N VAL A 9 12.91 -13.20 -4.86
CA VAL A 9 13.94 -13.69 -3.93
C VAL A 9 15.32 -13.65 -4.57
N ALA A 10 15.46 -14.05 -5.84
CA ALA A 10 16.73 -13.97 -6.56
C ALA A 10 17.27 -12.53 -6.62
N ALA A 11 16.45 -11.57 -7.08
CA ALA A 11 16.84 -10.16 -7.18
C ALA A 11 17.17 -9.54 -5.81
N VAL A 12 16.38 -9.84 -4.77
CA VAL A 12 16.62 -9.36 -3.41
C VAL A 12 17.92 -9.95 -2.83
N SER A 13 18.19 -11.24 -3.10
CA SER A 13 19.45 -11.88 -2.70
C SER A 13 20.65 -11.28 -3.44
N THR A 14 20.53 -10.99 -4.74
CA THR A 14 21.59 -10.32 -5.51
C THR A 14 21.88 -8.92 -4.96
N PHE A 15 20.85 -8.13 -4.65
CA PHE A 15 21.01 -6.82 -4.02
C PHE A 15 21.71 -6.91 -2.66
N ALA A 16 21.33 -7.88 -1.82
CA ALA A 16 22.03 -8.14 -0.55
C ALA A 16 23.50 -8.51 -0.77
N GLY A 17 23.79 -9.39 -1.74
CA GLY A 17 25.15 -9.79 -2.10
C GLY A 17 26.01 -8.64 -2.63
N ALA A 18 25.39 -7.62 -3.23
CA ALA A 18 26.05 -6.40 -3.68
C ALA A 18 26.23 -5.34 -2.57
N GLY A 19 25.95 -5.69 -1.30
CA GLY A 19 26.07 -4.77 -0.15
C GLY A 19 24.80 -3.98 0.17
N GLY A 20 23.70 -4.24 -0.55
CA GLY A 20 22.40 -3.63 -0.27
C GLY A 20 21.81 -4.06 1.08
N SER A 21 21.19 -3.13 1.81
CA SER A 21 20.54 -3.43 3.08
C SER A 21 19.18 -4.09 2.83
N VAL A 22 19.07 -5.37 3.20
CA VAL A 22 17.80 -6.14 3.10
C VAL A 22 17.32 -6.51 4.49
N GLN A 23 16.11 -6.07 4.82
CA GLN A 23 15.39 -6.58 5.98
C GLN A 23 14.60 -7.83 5.62
N TRP A 24 15.29 -8.97 5.67
CA TRP A 24 14.65 -10.27 5.57
C TRP A 24 13.62 -10.43 6.68
N TRP A 25 12.51 -11.08 6.37
CA TRP A 25 11.43 -11.25 7.34
C TRP A 25 10.93 -9.92 7.91
N ALA A 26 10.76 -8.88 7.08
CA ALA A 26 10.06 -7.65 7.48
C ALA A 26 8.65 -7.89 8.09
N GLY A 27 8.13 -9.12 8.02
CA GLY A 27 6.93 -9.59 8.73
C GLY A 27 7.15 -10.27 10.10
N GLY A 28 8.37 -10.64 10.46
CA GLY A 28 8.70 -11.57 11.54
C GLY A 28 8.92 -13.01 11.04
N SER A 29 9.51 -13.84 11.90
CA SER A 29 9.88 -15.23 11.62
C SER A 29 8.68 -16.12 11.27
N VAL A 30 8.94 -17.38 10.89
CA VAL A 30 7.87 -18.35 10.58
C VAL A 30 6.91 -18.60 11.75
N LEU A 31 7.34 -18.37 12.99
CA LEU A 31 6.53 -18.52 14.19
C LEU A 31 5.47 -17.40 14.34
N VAL A 32 5.64 -16.28 13.62
CA VAL A 32 4.65 -15.20 13.59
C VAL A 32 3.53 -15.60 12.62
N PRO A 33 2.25 -15.50 13.02
CA PRO A 33 1.13 -15.81 12.14
C PRO A 33 1.21 -15.05 10.81
N LEU A 34 0.88 -15.74 9.70
CA LEU A 34 1.01 -15.18 8.35
C LEU A 34 0.34 -13.82 8.20
N ARG A 35 -0.87 -13.64 8.76
CA ARG A 35 -1.59 -12.36 8.72
C ARG A 35 -0.80 -11.23 9.38
N ALA A 36 -0.20 -11.49 10.54
CA ALA A 36 0.64 -10.51 11.24
C ALA A 36 1.90 -10.19 10.44
N ARG A 37 2.50 -11.20 9.78
CA ARG A 37 3.66 -11.01 8.90
C ARG A 37 3.35 -10.14 7.69
N LEU A 38 2.22 -10.37 7.03
CA LEU A 38 1.78 -9.56 5.90
C LEU A 38 1.50 -8.11 6.32
N ALA A 39 0.82 -7.92 7.46
CA ALA A 39 0.55 -6.59 7.99
C ALA A 39 1.86 -5.83 8.33
N ARG A 40 2.81 -6.48 8.98
CA ARG A 40 4.13 -5.91 9.29
C ARG A 40 4.91 -5.56 8.01
N ARG A 41 4.90 -6.44 7.00
CA ARG A 41 5.49 -6.16 5.68
C ARG A 41 4.88 -4.91 5.04
N THR A 42 3.56 -4.80 5.05
CA THR A 42 2.87 -3.60 4.52
C THR A 42 3.31 -2.34 5.27
N ARG A 43 3.36 -2.37 6.60
CA ARG A 43 3.84 -1.23 7.41
C ARG A 43 5.29 -0.85 7.06
N ALA A 44 6.18 -1.82 6.89
CA ALA A 44 7.58 -1.56 6.54
C ALA A 44 7.72 -0.91 5.15
N VAL A 45 6.98 -1.41 4.15
CA VAL A 45 6.96 -0.81 2.80
C VAL A 45 6.47 0.63 2.86
N VAL A 46 5.36 0.86 3.56
CA VAL A 46 4.83 2.22 3.69
C VAL A 46 5.77 3.09 4.50
N ALA A 47 6.42 2.60 5.56
CA ALA A 47 7.37 3.38 6.36
C ALA A 47 8.59 3.85 5.55
N ALA A 48 9.03 3.06 4.58
CA ALA A 48 10.14 3.41 3.69
C ALA A 48 9.76 4.37 2.55
N ALA A 49 8.46 4.55 2.26
CA ALA A 49 8.02 5.46 1.20
C ALA A 49 8.29 6.93 1.56
N ASN A 50 8.66 7.75 0.59
CA ASN A 50 8.97 9.17 0.81
C ASN A 50 8.12 10.14 -0.04
N VAL A 51 7.59 9.68 -1.19
CA VAL A 51 6.81 10.55 -2.09
C VAL A 51 5.30 10.35 -1.93
N GLY A 52 4.83 9.11 -1.90
CA GLY A 52 3.40 8.81 -1.89
C GLY A 52 3.11 7.32 -2.01
N LEU A 53 1.82 6.98 -2.08
CA LEU A 53 1.34 5.61 -2.24
C LEU A 53 0.48 5.51 -3.51
N LEU A 54 0.86 4.59 -4.40
CA LEU A 54 0.03 4.12 -5.50
C LEU A 54 -0.52 2.74 -5.14
N VAL A 55 -1.84 2.56 -5.18
CA VAL A 55 -2.47 1.31 -4.77
C VAL A 55 -3.49 0.83 -5.81
N PHE A 56 -3.40 -0.45 -6.15
CA PHE A 56 -4.39 -1.13 -6.99
C PHE A 56 -5.25 -2.01 -6.09
N PHE A 57 -6.50 -1.61 -5.88
CA PHE A 57 -7.46 -2.44 -5.15
C PHE A 57 -8.04 -3.46 -6.13
N GLY A 58 -7.86 -4.76 -5.86
CA GLY A 58 -8.55 -5.82 -6.59
C GLY A 58 -9.95 -6.12 -6.03
N SER A 59 -10.29 -5.59 -4.85
CA SER A 59 -11.64 -5.66 -4.27
C SER A 59 -11.84 -4.56 -3.23
N PRO A 60 -13.11 -4.16 -2.96
CA PRO A 60 -13.45 -3.23 -1.87
C PRO A 60 -12.97 -3.69 -0.48
N ASN A 61 -12.86 -5.01 -0.30
CA ASN A 61 -12.54 -5.66 0.97
C ASN A 61 -11.05 -6.01 1.12
N SER A 62 -10.17 -5.48 0.25
CA SER A 62 -8.72 -5.75 0.32
C SER A 62 -8.11 -5.16 1.59
N ARG A 63 -8.03 -5.98 2.65
CA ARG A 63 -7.51 -5.60 3.97
C ARG A 63 -6.05 -5.12 3.93
N GLY A 64 -5.22 -5.74 3.07
CA GLY A 64 -3.81 -5.38 2.92
C GLY A 64 -3.61 -4.02 2.28
N SER A 65 -4.38 -3.74 1.21
CA SER A 65 -4.38 -2.44 0.53
C SER A 65 -4.94 -1.35 1.46
N LEU A 66 -6.02 -1.63 2.18
CA LEU A 66 -6.58 -0.72 3.17
C LEU A 66 -5.56 -0.37 4.27
N LEU A 67 -4.86 -1.36 4.81
CA LEU A 67 -3.80 -1.13 5.80
C LEU A 67 -2.69 -0.24 5.24
N ALA A 68 -2.27 -0.46 3.98
CA ALA A 68 -1.25 0.39 3.34
C ALA A 68 -1.71 1.85 3.26
N CYS A 69 -2.96 2.07 2.84
CA CYS A 69 -3.55 3.39 2.78
C CYS A 69 -3.64 4.06 4.15
N GLN A 70 -4.10 3.35 5.18
CA GLN A 70 -4.16 3.87 6.55
C GLN A 70 -2.78 4.29 7.05
N CYS A 71 -1.74 3.47 6.81
CA CYS A 71 -0.38 3.83 7.15
C CYS A 71 0.11 5.07 6.38
N ALA A 72 -0.27 5.22 5.11
CA ALA A 72 0.09 6.39 4.31
C ALA A 72 -0.62 7.66 4.80
N VAL A 73 -1.91 7.59 5.18
CA VAL A 73 -2.66 8.71 5.78
C VAL A 73 -2.00 9.17 7.07
N LEU A 74 -1.63 8.25 7.97
CA LEU A 74 -0.96 8.59 9.23
C LEU A 74 0.40 9.28 9.02
N ARG A 75 1.02 9.06 7.87
CA ARG A 75 2.29 9.69 7.48
C ARG A 75 2.11 10.98 6.67
N GLY A 76 0.88 11.40 6.39
CA GLY A 76 0.58 12.54 5.53
C GLY A 76 1.04 12.35 4.08
N LEU A 77 1.14 11.10 3.61
CA LEU A 77 1.53 10.81 2.23
C LEU A 77 0.34 10.94 1.28
N PRO A 78 0.51 11.51 0.07
CA PRO A 78 -0.48 11.45 -1.00
C PRO A 78 -0.80 9.99 -1.38
N ILE A 79 -2.08 9.69 -1.63
CA ILE A 79 -2.54 8.35 -1.98
C ILE A 79 -3.37 8.40 -3.25
N VAL A 80 -2.95 7.68 -4.27
CA VAL A 80 -3.74 7.45 -5.49
C VAL A 80 -4.13 5.98 -5.57
N ALA A 81 -5.41 5.73 -5.76
CA ALA A 81 -6.01 4.40 -5.82
C ALA A 81 -6.61 4.11 -7.20
N PHE A 82 -6.42 2.89 -7.65
CA PHE A 82 -7.08 2.31 -8.82
C PHE A 82 -7.99 1.15 -8.38
N PRO A 83 -9.31 1.28 -8.49
CA PRO A 83 -10.23 0.17 -8.33
C PRO A 83 -10.17 -0.72 -9.58
N VAL A 84 -9.75 -1.96 -9.42
CA VAL A 84 -9.59 -2.94 -10.51
C VAL A 84 -10.71 -3.96 -10.42
N GLY A 85 -11.59 -3.98 -11.41
CA GLY A 85 -12.71 -4.92 -11.49
C GLY A 85 -13.90 -4.56 -10.59
N PHE A 86 -13.95 -3.34 -10.04
CA PHE A 86 -15.11 -2.82 -9.31
C PHE A 86 -15.20 -1.29 -9.43
N CYS A 87 -16.32 -0.70 -9.01
CA CYS A 87 -16.50 0.74 -9.14
C CYS A 87 -15.86 1.53 -7.99
N GLY A 88 -15.23 2.66 -8.31
CA GLY A 88 -14.47 3.47 -7.35
C GLY A 88 -15.27 4.04 -6.19
N TYR A 89 -16.59 4.18 -6.30
CA TYR A 89 -17.45 4.57 -5.17
C TYR A 89 -17.46 3.55 -4.02
N LEU A 90 -16.99 2.32 -4.26
CA LEU A 90 -16.83 1.28 -3.25
C LEU A 90 -15.43 1.28 -2.60
N LEU A 91 -14.56 2.23 -2.94
CA LEU A 91 -13.27 2.34 -2.26
C LEU A 91 -13.48 2.53 -0.74
N PRO A 92 -12.70 1.82 0.10
CA PRO A 92 -12.91 1.87 1.53
C PRO A 92 -12.57 3.26 2.09
N SER A 93 -13.32 3.70 3.10
CA SER A 93 -12.99 4.92 3.83
C SER A 93 -11.67 4.78 4.59
N LEU A 94 -10.87 5.86 4.60
CA LEU A 94 -9.62 5.96 5.38
C LEU A 94 -9.77 6.88 6.60
N GLY A 95 -10.99 7.26 6.97
CA GLY A 95 -11.28 8.19 8.07
C GLY A 95 -11.76 9.55 7.56
N SER A 96 -11.26 10.63 8.15
CA SER A 96 -11.65 12.01 7.83
C SER A 96 -11.12 12.44 6.45
N GLY A 97 -11.91 12.23 5.42
CA GLY A 97 -11.59 12.60 4.05
C GLY A 97 -12.51 11.91 3.07
N SER A 98 -12.19 12.04 1.79
CA SER A 98 -12.93 11.38 0.73
C SER A 98 -12.03 11.03 -0.45
N TRP A 99 -12.48 10.03 -1.22
CA TRP A 99 -11.92 9.74 -2.53
C TRP A 99 -12.49 10.72 -3.55
N VAL A 100 -11.60 11.41 -4.27
CA VAL A 100 -11.95 12.31 -5.36
C VAL A 100 -11.44 11.69 -6.65
N ALA A 101 -12.31 11.57 -7.65
CA ALA A 101 -11.88 11.12 -8.97
C ALA A 101 -10.81 12.08 -9.51
N VAL A 102 -9.66 11.54 -9.92
CA VAL A 102 -8.58 12.35 -10.50
C VAL A 102 -9.03 12.97 -11.82
N GLY A 103 -9.91 12.28 -12.56
CA GLY A 103 -10.31 12.65 -13.91
C GLY A 103 -9.20 12.41 -14.92
N GLY A 104 -9.38 12.93 -16.14
CA GLY A 104 -8.44 12.78 -17.24
C GLY A 104 -8.72 11.59 -18.15
N VAL A 105 -7.74 11.25 -19.00
CA VAL A 105 -7.84 10.24 -20.06
C VAL A 105 -6.86 9.09 -19.85
N GLY A 106 -7.12 7.96 -20.50
CA GLY A 106 -6.25 6.79 -20.46
C GLY A 106 -6.21 6.15 -19.07
N VAL A 107 -5.03 5.74 -18.62
CA VAL A 107 -4.88 4.98 -17.36
C VAL A 107 -5.42 5.73 -16.14
N TRP A 108 -5.43 7.06 -16.14
CA TRP A 108 -5.87 7.89 -15.00
C TRP A 108 -7.39 8.08 -14.93
N SER A 109 -8.15 7.73 -15.97
CA SER A 109 -9.60 7.96 -16.00
C SER A 109 -10.38 7.20 -14.92
N SER A 110 -9.76 6.15 -14.35
CA SER A 110 -10.31 5.36 -13.24
C SER A 110 -9.59 5.61 -11.90
N ALA A 111 -8.69 6.59 -11.83
CA ALA A 111 -7.93 6.88 -10.63
C ALA A 111 -8.70 7.74 -9.62
N PHE A 112 -8.45 7.51 -8.33
CA PHE A 112 -9.00 8.28 -7.22
C PHE A 112 -7.87 8.77 -6.32
N LEU A 113 -7.89 10.05 -5.98
CA LEU A 113 -7.00 10.66 -5.00
C LEU A 113 -7.69 10.71 -3.64
N TRP A 114 -7.00 10.32 -2.57
CA TRP A 114 -7.49 10.56 -1.21
C TRP A 114 -7.25 12.01 -0.82
N VAL A 115 -8.32 12.72 -0.47
CA VAL A 115 -8.26 14.10 0.04
C VAL A 115 -8.67 14.07 1.50
N GLN A 116 -7.73 14.38 2.39
CA GLN A 116 -7.98 14.43 3.82
C GLN A 116 -8.69 15.73 4.17
N THR A 117 -9.77 15.65 4.95
CA THR A 117 -10.43 16.86 5.47
C THR A 117 -9.52 17.44 6.54
N GLN A 118 -8.94 18.62 6.29
CA GLN A 118 -8.20 19.33 7.32
C GLN A 118 -9.15 19.67 8.47
N GLN A 119 -8.89 19.13 9.66
CA GLN A 119 -9.46 19.71 10.87
C GLN A 119 -8.76 21.05 11.08
N LYS A 120 -9.51 22.16 10.93
CA LYS A 120 -9.08 23.44 11.50
C LYS A 120 -8.92 23.24 13.00
N CYS A 121 -7.68 23.18 13.49
CA CYS A 121 -7.42 23.42 14.90
C CYS A 121 -7.80 24.89 15.15
N ILE A 122 -8.83 25.12 15.96
CA ILE A 122 -9.20 26.41 16.53
C ILE A 122 -8.59 26.49 17.91
#